data_AF-A0A7K3S7L2-F1
#
_entry.id   AF-A0A7K3S7L2-F1
#
_cell.length_a   1.000
_cell.length_b   1.000
_cell.length_c   1.000
_cell.angle_alpha   90.00
_cell.angle_beta   90.00
_cell.angle_gamma   90.00
#
_symmetry.space_group_name_H-M   'P 1'
#
loop_
_entity.id
_entity.type
_entity.pdbx_description
1 polymer ?
#
loop_
_entity_poly.entity_id
_entity_poly.type
_entity_poly.pdbx_seq_one_letter_code
_entity_poly.pdbx_strand_id
1 'polypeptide(L)' 'MNKEVHSDEFTGRTALVTGGGSGIGRATARRWAAGGGHVTVLGRREEPLRATVELIE' A
#
# COMPACT_ATOMS: atom_id res chain seq x y z
N MET A 1 -13.71 13.13 15.81
CA MET A 1 -13.53 13.79 14.50
C MET A 1 -13.32 12.71 13.46
N ASN A 2 -14.41 12.29 12.79
CA ASN A 2 -14.35 11.21 11.80
C ASN A 2 -13.84 11.81 10.49
N LYS A 3 -12.60 11.53 10.12
CA LYS A 3 -12.15 11.80 8.75
C LYS A 3 -12.68 10.68 7.89
N GLU A 4 -13.64 10.98 7.02
CA GLU A 4 -14.09 10.04 5.99
C GLU A 4 -12.86 9.58 5.20
N VAL A 5 -12.67 8.26 5.12
CA VAL A 5 -11.61 7.66 4.29
C VAL A 5 -12.10 7.75 2.86
N HIS A 6 -11.56 8.70 2.11
CA HIS A 6 -11.90 8.91 0.71
C HIS A 6 -11.21 7.82 -0.13
N SER A 7 -11.99 7.03 -0.84
CA SER A 7 -11.51 5.92 -1.68
C SER A 7 -10.72 6.39 -2.92
N ASP A 8 -10.68 7.70 -3.16
CA ASP A 8 -10.10 8.36 -4.32
C ASP A 8 -8.96 9.35 -3.96
N GLU A 9 -8.54 9.41 -2.69
CA GLU A 9 -7.48 10.31 -2.21
C GLU A 9 -6.17 10.20 -3.02
N PHE A 10 -5.86 9.01 -3.54
CA PHE A 10 -4.65 8.71 -4.28
C PHE A 10 -4.90 8.31 -5.75
N THR A 11 -6.11 8.48 -6.26
CA THR A 11 -6.43 8.17 -7.66
C THR A 11 -5.49 8.87 -8.63
N GLY A 12 -4.95 8.11 -9.58
CA GLY A 12 -3.98 8.60 -10.58
C GLY A 12 -2.58 8.86 -10.03
N ARG A 13 -2.30 8.54 -8.77
CA ARG A 13 -0.98 8.71 -8.15
C ARG A 13 -0.29 7.36 -7.94
N THR A 14 1.04 7.38 -8.03
CA THR A 14 1.90 6.21 -7.80
C THR A 14 2.83 6.46 -6.62
N ALA A 15 2.99 5.48 -5.74
CA ALA A 15 3.94 5.50 -4.63
C ALA A 15 4.91 4.32 -4.67
N LEU A 16 6.13 4.53 -4.16
CA LEU A 16 7.09 3.48 -3.82
C LEU A 16 7.20 3.37 -2.31
N VAL A 17 6.89 2.20 -1.75
CA VAL A 17 7.00 1.93 -0.32
C VAL A 17 8.17 0.98 -0.06
N THR A 18 9.25 1.52 0.51
CA THR A 18 10.37 0.70 1.00
C THR A 18 9.99 0.01 2.31
N GLY A 19 10.52 -1.20 2.54
CA GLY A 19 10.10 -2.01 3.68
C GLY A 19 8.64 -2.48 3.61
N GLY A 20 8.03 -2.50 2.42
CA GLY A 20 6.60 -2.78 2.24
C GLY A 20 6.15 -4.21 2.54
N GLY A 21 7.07 -5.11 2.89
CA GLY A 21 6.76 -6.51 3.15
C GLY A 21 6.11 -6.78 4.52
N SER A 22 6.11 -5.84 5.48
CA SER A 22 5.52 -6.04 6.81
C SER A 22 5.27 -4.74 7.56
N GLY A 23 4.68 -4.82 8.76
CA GLY A 23 4.56 -3.69 9.70
C GLY A 23 3.96 -2.44 9.07
N ILE A 24 4.58 -1.29 9.34
CA ILE A 24 4.12 0.02 8.85
C ILE A 24 4.15 0.07 7.32
N GLY A 25 5.20 -0.45 6.67
CA GLY A 25 5.29 -0.43 5.21
C GLY A 25 4.10 -1.15 4.54
N ARG A 26 3.73 -2.32 5.07
CA ARG A 26 2.53 -3.05 4.60
C ARG A 26 1.25 -2.26 4.85
N ALA A 27 1.08 -1.69 6.04
CA ALA A 27 -0.09 -0.88 6.36
C ALA A 27 -0.22 0.33 5.43
N THR A 28 0.90 1.01 5.13
CA THR A 28 0.96 2.12 4.19
C THR A 28 0.56 1.69 2.78
N ALA A 29 1.10 0.57 2.27
CA ALA A 29 0.73 0.06 0.95
C ALA A 29 -0.77 -0.25 0.85
N ARG A 30 -1.34 -0.90 1.88
CA ARG A 30 -2.77 -1.19 1.96
C ARG A 30 -3.63 0.07 1.97
N ARG A 31 -3.24 1.07 2.76
CA ARG A 31 -3.99 2.34 2.82
C ARG A 31 -3.90 3.14 1.52
N TRP A 32 -2.75 3.08 0.85
CA TRP A 32 -2.55 3.74 -0.45
C TRP A 32 -3.43 3.11 -1.53
N ALA A 33 -3.41 1.78 -1.64
CA ALA A 33 -4.26 1.04 -2.57
C ALA A 33 -5.75 1.29 -2.29
N ALA A 34 -6.16 1.28 -1.01
CA ALA A 34 -7.54 1.59 -0.62
C ALA A 34 -7.98 3.03 -0.96
N GLY A 35 -7.04 3.95 -1.18
CA GLY A 35 -7.31 5.30 -1.69
C GLY A 35 -7.26 5.40 -3.22
N GLY A 36 -7.25 4.28 -3.95
CA GLY A 36 -7.30 4.24 -5.41
C GLY A 36 -5.97 4.52 -6.11
N GLY A 37 -4.86 4.58 -5.36
CA GLY A 37 -3.53 4.81 -5.90
C GLY A 37 -2.79 3.52 -6.27
N HIS A 38 -1.87 3.63 -7.21
CA HIS A 38 -0.94 2.54 -7.54
C HIS A 38 0.24 2.53 -6.56
N VAL A 39 0.63 1.36 -6.07
CA VAL A 39 1.75 1.24 -5.13
C VAL A 39 2.69 0.10 -5.52
N THR A 40 3.98 0.39 -5.52
CA THR A 40 5.04 -0.61 -5.60
C THR A 40 5.65 -0.80 -4.22
N VAL A 41 5.75 -2.04 -3.74
CA VAL A 41 6.45 -2.37 -2.49
C VAL A 41 7.85 -2.88 -2.78
N LEU A 42 8.84 -2.39 -2.02
CA LEU A 42 10.25 -2.76 -2.16
C LEU A 42 10.80 -3.33 -0.85
N GLY A 43 11.58 -4.40 -0.95
CA GLY A 43 12.22 -5.05 0.18
C GLY A 43 13.19 -6.14 -0.26
N ARG A 44 13.85 -6.77 0.71
CA ARG A 44 14.91 -7.76 0.48
C ARG A 44 14.40 -9.15 0.10
N ARG A 45 13.21 -9.53 0.58
CA ARG A 45 12.63 -10.87 0.42
C ARG A 45 11.33 -10.75 -0.35
N GLU A 46 11.18 -11.62 -1.35
CA GLU A 46 10.03 -11.61 -2.25
C GLU A 46 8.75 -12.07 -1.56
N GLU A 47 8.81 -13.16 -0.78
CA GLU A 47 7.64 -13.77 -0.13
C GLU A 47 6.81 -12.75 0.71
N PRO A 48 7.39 -11.94 1.61
CA PRO A 48 6.62 -10.91 2.31
C PRO A 48 6.06 -9.80 1.43
N LEU A 49 6.71 -9.49 0.29
CA LEU A 49 6.24 -8.49 -0.64
C LEU A 49 5.02 -9.01 -1.41
N ARG A 50 5.08 -10.24 -1.92
CA ARG A 50 3.93 -10.92 -2.53
C ARG A 50 2.76 -11.02 -1.56
N ALA A 51 3.01 -11.43 -0.32
CA ALA A 51 1.98 -11.44 0.72
C ALA A 51 1.40 -10.06 1.06
N THR A 52 2.08 -8.95 0.73
CA THR A 52 1.48 -7.61 0.83
C THR A 52 0.65 -7.28 -0.41
N VAL A 53 1.11 -7.65 -1.60
CA VAL A 53 0.37 -7.45 -2.87
C VAL A 53 -0.95 -8.21 -2.88
N GLU A 54 -0.95 -9.47 -2.43
CA GLU A 54 -2.17 -10.30 -2.31
C GLU A 54 -3.22 -9.70 -1.35
N LEU A 55 -2.84 -8.79 -0.45
CA LEU A 55 -3.78 -8.11 0.47
C LEU A 55 -4.44 -6.88 -0.14
N ILE A 56 -4.05 -6.46 -1.35
CA ILE A 56 -4.51 -5.24 -2.02
C ILE A 56 -5.00 -5.47 -3.46
N GLU A 57 -4.83 -6.67 -4.01
CA GLU A 57 -5.54 -7.16 -5.20
C GLU A 57 -7.00 -7.51 -4.86
#